data_AF-A0A3R8QR60-F1
#
_entry.id   AF-A0A3R8QR60-F1
#
_cell.length_a   1.000
_cell.length_b   1.000
_cell.length_c   1.000
_cell.angle_alpha   90.00
_cell.angle_beta   90.00
_cell.angle_gamma   90.00
#
_symmetry.space_group_name_H-M   'P 1'
#
loop_
_entity.id
_entity.type
_entity.pdbx_description
1 polymer ?
#
loop_
_entity_poly.entity_id
_entity_poly.type
_entity_poly.pdbx_seq_one_letter_code
_entity_poly.pdbx_strand_id
1 'polypeptide(L)'
;MTLGLAVVFVAAVLIGAKVLVDRHIYAPVAMGTVDAPGSSSPQCDSIVGDLPGKVGDYRKVDVAAPAPQGTGAYRNHDRDELTVRCGVSTPSQYTALSDTEERGGTTWLRVRDTTKGSDLSTWYAVGQSPVVAVTASGDLDGADLDDLGGLISSHGDTTAAPEPRPAPLTDLRAAPGADAAACDAFTAALPGRIGDASRVTDRPGLPAGTVAYTAPGLEPVVVRCGVAAPSSYHPGVQLQQVEDVPWFAESSLDQGSTEARYFAVGYSPLVALSMPADAGNDAITQISRAVAGALHRTGN
;
A
#
# COMPACT_ATOMS: atom_id res chain seq x y z
N MET A 1 41.06 48.31 -12.13
CA MET A 1 39.81 48.62 -11.41
C MET A 1 38.57 48.00 -12.06
N THR A 2 38.50 47.90 -13.38
CA THR A 2 37.37 47.32 -14.14
C THR A 2 37.17 45.81 -13.93
N LEU A 3 38.25 45.01 -13.84
CA LEU A 3 38.17 43.56 -13.62
C LEU A 3 37.53 43.20 -12.26
N GLY A 4 37.90 43.91 -11.18
CA GLY A 4 37.35 43.68 -9.84
C GLY A 4 35.86 43.97 -9.75
N LEU A 5 35.40 45.05 -10.40
CA LEU A 5 33.97 45.38 -10.47
C LEU A 5 33.18 44.35 -11.28
N ALA A 6 33.74 43.85 -12.38
CA ALA A 6 33.11 42.81 -13.18
C ALA A 6 32.95 41.50 -12.39
N VAL A 7 33.97 41.06 -11.64
CA VAL A 7 33.91 39.86 -10.80
C VAL A 7 32.86 40.00 -9.70
N VAL A 8 32.82 41.14 -9.00
CA VAL A 8 31.82 41.41 -7.95
C VAL A 8 30.41 41.42 -8.51
N PHE A 9 30.20 42.04 -9.68
CA PHE A 9 28.89 42.07 -10.33
C PHE A 9 28.43 40.67 -10.75
N VAL A 10 29.31 39.87 -11.37
CA VAL A 10 29.00 38.48 -11.74
C VAL A 10 28.68 37.66 -10.50
N ALA A 11 29.46 37.77 -9.43
CA ALA A 11 29.18 37.06 -8.17
C ALA A 11 27.81 37.46 -7.59
N ALA A 12 27.49 38.76 -7.58
CA ALA A 12 26.19 39.26 -7.10
C ALA A 12 25.01 38.74 -7.95
N VAL A 13 25.16 38.71 -9.29
CA VAL A 13 24.14 38.16 -10.18
C VAL A 13 23.95 36.66 -9.97
N LEU A 14 25.03 35.89 -9.83
CA LEU A 14 24.96 34.44 -9.58
C LEU A 14 24.30 34.14 -8.22
N ILE A 15 24.64 34.90 -7.19
CA ILE A 15 24.01 34.78 -5.86
C ILE A 15 22.52 35.14 -5.95
N GLY A 16 22.18 36.26 -6.61
CA GLY A 16 20.78 36.69 -6.80
C GLY A 16 19.95 35.66 -7.56
N ALA A 17 20.50 35.11 -8.65
CA ALA A 17 19.86 34.04 -9.42
C ALA A 17 19.67 32.78 -8.58
N LYS A 18 20.67 32.36 -7.80
CA LYS A 18 20.55 31.21 -6.90
C LYS A 18 19.47 31.42 -5.84
N VAL A 19 19.41 32.59 -5.20
CA VAL A 19 18.41 32.89 -4.18
C VAL A 19 16.99 32.86 -4.77
N LEU A 20 16.80 33.39 -5.98
CA LEU A 20 15.51 33.34 -6.67
C LEU A 20 15.10 31.91 -7.02
N VAL A 21 16.03 31.12 -7.58
CA VAL A 21 15.79 29.72 -7.93
C VAL A 21 15.49 28.88 -6.69
N ASP A 22 16.28 29.01 -5.62
CA ASP A 22 16.06 28.28 -4.37
C ASP A 22 14.68 28.61 -3.77
N ARG A 23 14.21 29.86 -3.84
CA ARG A 23 12.86 30.23 -3.38
C ARG A 23 11.74 29.57 -4.18
N HIS A 24 11.95 29.33 -5.47
CA HIS A 24 10.97 28.64 -6.31
C HIS A 24 11.00 27.12 -6.14
N ILE A 25 12.19 26.55 -5.94
CA ILE A 25 12.37 25.11 -5.72
C ILE A 25 11.86 24.72 -4.33
N TYR A 26 12.21 25.46 -3.29
CA TYR A 26 11.88 25.17 -1.90
C TYR A 26 10.65 25.94 -1.41
N ALA A 27 9.65 26.09 -2.29
CA ALA A 27 8.37 26.71 -1.95
C ALA A 27 7.57 25.81 -0.97
N PRO A 28 6.67 26.40 -0.16
CA PRO A 28 5.82 25.61 0.74
C PRO A 28 5.02 24.51 0.02
N VAL A 29 4.77 23.39 0.70
CA VAL A 29 3.97 22.27 0.16
C VAL A 29 2.54 22.36 0.66
N ALA A 30 1.57 22.28 -0.25
CA ALA A 30 0.16 22.24 0.10
C ALA A 30 -0.26 20.81 0.44
N MET A 31 -0.86 20.62 1.61
CA MET A 31 -1.25 19.29 2.09
C MET A 31 -2.75 19.23 2.33
N GLY A 32 -3.44 18.32 1.64
CA GLY A 32 -4.85 18.05 1.89
C GLY A 32 -5.09 17.42 3.27
N THR A 33 -6.34 17.42 3.74
CA THR A 33 -6.73 16.66 4.93
C THR A 33 -6.81 15.18 4.60
N VAL A 34 -6.30 14.33 5.51
CA VAL A 34 -6.48 12.87 5.47
C VAL A 34 -7.04 12.42 6.82
N ASP A 35 -7.50 11.18 6.90
CA ASP A 35 -7.91 10.60 8.18
C ASP A 35 -6.69 10.44 9.11
N ALA A 36 -6.56 11.37 10.06
CA ALA A 36 -5.45 11.42 11.00
C ALA A 36 -5.94 11.77 12.42
N PRO A 37 -6.70 10.86 13.07
CA PRO A 37 -7.30 11.11 14.38
C PRO A 37 -6.25 11.33 15.49
N GLY A 38 -5.02 10.84 15.30
CA GLY A 38 -3.91 11.01 16.25
C GLY A 38 -3.02 12.24 15.99
N SER A 39 -3.32 13.06 14.97
CA SER A 39 -2.44 14.14 14.50
C SER A 39 -2.18 15.25 15.52
N SER A 40 -3.05 15.40 16.52
CA SER A 40 -2.94 16.39 17.61
C SER A 40 -2.32 15.81 18.89
N SER A 41 -1.71 14.64 18.82
CA SER A 41 -1.10 13.99 19.99
C SER A 41 0.26 14.61 20.35
N PRO A 42 0.66 14.60 21.64
CA PRO A 42 1.99 15.07 22.04
C PRO A 42 3.13 14.36 21.32
N GLN A 43 2.96 13.07 21.01
CA GLN A 43 3.93 12.29 20.22
C GLN A 43 4.09 12.87 18.82
N CYS A 44 3.00 13.23 18.15
CA CYS A 44 3.07 13.86 16.84
C CYS A 44 3.67 15.27 16.88
N ASP A 45 3.40 16.05 17.93
CA ASP A 45 4.06 17.35 18.14
C ASP A 45 5.59 17.18 18.26
N SER A 46 6.05 16.18 19.02
CA SER A 46 7.47 15.85 19.14
C SER A 46 8.08 15.37 17.82
N ILE A 47 7.44 14.39 17.15
CA ILE A 47 7.93 13.84 15.87
C ILE A 47 8.09 14.95 14.83
N VAL A 48 7.07 15.80 14.65
CA VAL A 48 7.11 16.89 13.65
C VAL A 48 8.08 18.01 14.07
N GLY A 49 8.16 18.31 15.37
CA GLY A 49 9.10 19.27 15.93
C GLY A 49 10.55 18.90 15.66
N ASP A 50 10.88 17.61 15.83
CA ASP A 50 12.24 17.09 15.73
C ASP A 50 12.60 16.55 14.33
N LEU A 51 11.68 16.65 13.36
CA LEU A 51 11.92 16.34 11.95
C LEU A 51 13.21 17.03 11.45
N PRO A 52 14.17 16.28 10.88
CA PRO A 52 15.48 16.80 10.52
C PRO A 52 15.37 17.87 9.42
N GLY A 53 16.37 18.75 9.34
CA GLY A 53 16.41 19.78 8.30
C GLY A 53 16.56 19.23 6.87
N LYS A 54 16.97 17.95 6.74
CA LYS A 54 17.12 17.22 5.49
C LYS A 54 16.81 15.73 5.68
N VAL A 55 16.36 15.09 4.62
CA VAL A 55 16.22 13.64 4.46
C VAL A 55 16.75 13.33 3.06
N GLY A 56 17.87 12.61 2.94
CA GLY A 56 18.56 12.45 1.66
C GLY A 56 18.80 13.80 0.96
N ASP A 57 18.33 13.91 -0.28
CA ASP A 57 18.39 15.13 -1.10
C ASP A 57 17.24 16.11 -0.85
N TYR A 58 16.27 15.74 -0.01
CA TYR A 58 15.14 16.58 0.35
C TYR A 58 15.52 17.55 1.47
N ARG A 59 15.12 18.82 1.32
CA ARG A 59 15.28 19.88 2.30
C ARG A 59 13.93 20.24 2.91
N LYS A 60 13.88 20.41 4.22
CA LYS A 60 12.66 20.80 4.95
C LYS A 60 12.15 22.16 4.43
N VAL A 61 10.86 22.23 4.16
CA VAL A 61 10.13 23.44 3.72
C VAL A 61 8.88 23.61 4.58
N ASP A 62 8.26 24.79 4.52
CA ASP A 62 7.01 25.04 5.23
C ASP A 62 5.85 24.26 4.60
N VAL A 63 4.84 23.93 5.42
CA VAL A 63 3.53 23.46 4.93
C VAL A 63 2.65 24.69 4.68
N ALA A 64 2.07 24.79 3.50
CA ALA A 64 1.19 25.89 3.13
C ALA A 64 -0.11 25.88 3.95
N ALA A 65 -0.66 27.06 4.23
CA ALA A 65 -1.93 27.18 4.95
C ALA A 65 -3.11 26.63 4.12
N PRO A 66 -4.07 25.89 4.73
CA PRO A 66 -4.12 25.51 6.14
C PRO A 66 -3.19 24.32 6.43
N ALA A 67 -2.14 24.53 7.22
CA ALA A 67 -1.16 23.50 7.57
C ALA A 67 -1.79 22.54 8.59
N PRO A 68 -2.14 21.29 8.20
CA PRO A 68 -2.79 20.36 9.13
C PRO A 68 -1.85 20.00 10.28
N GLN A 69 -2.41 19.68 11.45
CA GLN A 69 -1.60 19.23 12.58
C GLN A 69 -0.87 17.92 12.24
N GLY A 70 0.27 17.67 12.89
CA GLY A 70 1.05 16.47 12.65
C GLY A 70 1.67 16.39 11.24
N THR A 71 1.88 17.52 10.55
CA THR A 71 2.45 17.52 9.19
C THR A 71 3.83 18.16 9.10
N GLY A 72 4.66 17.60 8.22
CA GLY A 72 5.94 18.16 7.79
C GLY A 72 6.12 17.98 6.30
N ALA A 73 6.95 18.82 5.68
CA ALA A 73 7.19 18.76 4.26
C ALA A 73 8.64 19.06 3.90
N TYR A 74 9.06 18.48 2.79
CA TYR A 74 10.37 18.65 2.19
C TYR A 74 10.24 18.75 0.68
N ARG A 75 11.25 19.36 0.05
CA ARG A 75 11.44 19.34 -1.41
C ARG A 75 12.88 19.05 -1.78
N ASN A 76 13.09 18.35 -2.89
CA ASN A 76 14.42 18.20 -3.48
C ASN A 76 14.67 19.28 -4.57
N HIS A 77 15.80 19.19 -5.27
CA HIS A 77 16.17 20.15 -6.32
C HIS A 77 15.34 20.01 -7.62
N ASP A 78 14.75 18.84 -7.84
CA ASP A 78 13.87 18.54 -8.97
C ASP A 78 12.42 19.03 -8.73
N ARG A 79 12.16 19.56 -7.53
CA ARG A 79 10.87 20.01 -6.98
C ARG A 79 9.93 18.89 -6.53
N ASP A 80 10.44 17.66 -6.47
CA ASP A 80 9.69 16.55 -5.89
C ASP A 80 9.40 16.83 -4.42
N GLU A 81 8.25 16.35 -3.97
CA GLU A 81 7.75 16.57 -2.63
C GLU A 81 7.92 15.31 -1.81
N LEU A 82 8.36 15.48 -0.56
CA LEU A 82 8.26 14.46 0.48
C LEU A 82 7.42 15.06 1.60
N THR A 83 6.35 14.38 1.97
CA THR A 83 5.43 14.82 3.02
C THR A 83 5.38 13.81 4.15
N VAL A 84 5.30 14.31 5.37
CA VAL A 84 5.17 13.52 6.61
C VAL A 84 3.82 13.83 7.22
N ARG A 85 3.08 12.79 7.62
CA ARG A 85 1.80 12.89 8.33
C ARG A 85 1.82 11.93 9.51
N CYS A 86 1.87 12.48 10.72
CA CYS A 86 1.79 11.72 11.95
C CYS A 86 0.35 11.55 12.43
N GLY A 87 0.05 10.39 13.01
CA GLY A 87 -1.25 10.10 13.60
C GLY A 87 -2.32 9.74 12.58
N VAL A 88 -1.90 9.24 11.41
CA VAL A 88 -2.79 8.67 10.40
C VAL A 88 -3.41 7.37 10.89
N SER A 89 -4.59 7.01 10.37
CA SER A 89 -5.16 5.68 10.59
C SER A 89 -4.29 4.60 9.95
N THR A 90 -4.23 3.43 10.59
CA THR A 90 -3.49 2.27 10.05
C THR A 90 -4.03 1.92 8.65
N PRO A 91 -3.16 1.84 7.62
CA PRO A 91 -3.61 1.58 6.26
C PRO A 91 -4.24 0.18 6.16
N SER A 92 -5.30 0.06 5.35
CA SER A 92 -5.97 -1.21 5.11
C SER A 92 -5.07 -2.26 4.48
N GLN A 93 -4.03 -1.82 3.78
CA GLN A 93 -3.01 -2.66 3.17
C GLN A 93 -2.13 -3.36 4.20
N TYR A 94 -2.19 -2.99 5.49
CA TYR A 94 -1.47 -3.68 6.56
C TYR A 94 -2.24 -4.94 7.02
N THR A 95 -1.78 -6.09 6.53
CA THR A 95 -2.34 -7.41 6.75
C THR A 95 -1.23 -8.41 7.09
N ALA A 96 -1.61 -9.60 7.53
CA ALA A 96 -0.68 -10.70 7.74
C ALA A 96 0.05 -11.12 6.45
N LEU A 97 -0.40 -10.64 5.28
CA LEU A 97 0.28 -10.85 4.00
C LEU A 97 1.20 -9.71 3.56
N SER A 98 1.21 -8.58 4.25
CA SER A 98 2.01 -7.42 3.86
C SER A 98 3.50 -7.72 3.86
N ASP A 99 4.19 -7.15 2.90
CA ASP A 99 5.65 -7.13 2.88
C ASP A 99 6.13 -5.88 3.62
N THR A 100 6.92 -6.07 4.67
CA THR A 100 7.35 -5.01 5.59
C THR A 100 8.86 -5.04 5.79
N GLU A 101 9.44 -3.87 6.05
CA GLU A 101 10.88 -3.72 6.28
C GLU A 101 11.16 -3.13 7.67
N GLU A 102 12.11 -3.72 8.41
CA GLU A 102 12.61 -3.15 9.66
C GLU A 102 13.75 -2.16 9.36
N ARG A 103 13.52 -0.86 9.62
CA ARG A 103 14.51 0.21 9.40
C ARG A 103 14.40 1.27 10.49
N GLY A 104 15.53 1.77 10.99
CA GLY A 104 15.54 2.81 12.01
C GLY A 104 14.79 2.46 13.30
N GLY A 105 14.63 1.16 13.63
CA GLY A 105 13.92 0.72 14.83
C GLY A 105 12.39 0.75 14.73
N THR A 106 11.83 0.84 13.52
CA THR A 106 10.40 0.67 13.25
C THR A 106 10.16 -0.28 12.07
N THR A 107 8.98 -0.91 12.07
CA THR A 107 8.44 -1.65 10.94
C THR A 107 7.80 -0.69 9.94
N TRP A 108 8.29 -0.71 8.71
CA TRP A 108 7.77 0.06 7.60
C TRP A 108 6.91 -0.80 6.67
N LEU A 109 5.72 -0.32 6.37
CA LEU A 109 4.87 -0.81 5.28
C LEU A 109 4.94 0.17 4.11
N ARG A 110 5.32 -0.32 2.94
CA ARG A 110 5.22 0.45 1.70
C ARG A 110 3.85 0.25 1.05
N VAL A 111 3.27 1.33 0.53
CA VAL A 111 2.10 1.31 -0.37
C VAL A 111 2.41 2.18 -1.59
N ARG A 112 2.36 1.57 -2.78
CA ARG A 112 2.55 2.28 -4.05
C ARG A 112 1.22 2.80 -4.57
N ASP A 113 1.23 3.99 -5.15
CA ASP A 113 0.12 4.46 -5.98
C ASP A 113 0.20 3.78 -7.36
N THR A 114 -0.78 2.94 -7.65
CA THR A 114 -0.86 2.17 -8.90
C THR A 114 -1.61 2.93 -10.01
N THR A 115 -1.99 4.18 -9.76
CA THR A 115 -2.57 5.06 -10.78
C THR A 115 -1.59 5.25 -11.92
N LYS A 116 -2.06 5.03 -13.16
CA LYS A 116 -1.21 5.13 -14.36
C LYS A 116 -0.49 6.48 -14.43
N GLY A 117 0.84 6.44 -14.43
CA GLY A 117 1.70 7.62 -14.52
C GLY A 117 2.07 8.24 -13.17
N SER A 118 1.59 7.67 -12.06
CA SER A 118 2.06 8.01 -10.71
C SER A 118 3.35 7.25 -10.40
N ASP A 119 4.25 7.91 -9.68
CA ASP A 119 5.44 7.31 -9.07
C ASP A 119 5.41 7.43 -7.54
N LEU A 120 4.27 7.83 -6.97
CA LEU A 120 4.14 8.08 -5.54
C LEU A 120 4.18 6.77 -4.75
N SER A 121 5.00 6.76 -3.70
CA SER A 121 4.98 5.74 -2.67
C SER A 121 4.74 6.38 -1.31
N THR A 122 3.90 5.74 -0.49
CA THR A 122 3.74 6.08 0.92
C THR A 122 4.32 4.97 1.79
N TRP A 123 5.24 5.35 2.66
CA TRP A 123 5.84 4.51 3.68
C TRP A 123 5.16 4.79 5.01
N TYR A 124 4.49 3.77 5.56
CA TYR A 124 3.83 3.84 6.85
C TYR A 124 4.70 3.18 7.90
N ALA A 125 5.09 3.95 8.92
CA ALA A 125 5.77 3.43 10.09
C ALA A 125 4.70 2.81 11.01
N VAL A 126 4.50 1.49 10.89
CA VAL A 126 3.46 0.70 11.56
C VAL A 126 3.96 -0.05 12.79
N GLY A 127 5.27 -0.03 13.07
CA GLY A 127 5.89 -0.65 14.26
C GLY A 127 5.64 0.09 15.59
N GLN A 128 4.82 1.13 15.60
CA GLN A 128 4.52 1.96 16.76
C GLN A 128 3.20 2.71 16.58
N SER A 129 2.73 3.31 17.67
CA SER A 129 1.69 4.34 17.64
C SER A 129 2.24 5.69 18.13
N PRO A 130 1.83 6.82 17.53
CA PRO A 130 0.93 6.93 16.37
C PRO A 130 1.60 6.46 15.05
N VAL A 131 0.79 5.98 14.11
CA VAL A 131 1.29 5.63 12.76
C VAL A 131 1.71 6.90 12.03
N VAL A 132 2.87 6.87 11.38
CA VAL A 132 3.41 7.98 10.59
C VAL A 132 3.46 7.57 9.13
N ALA A 133 2.84 8.34 8.25
CA ALA A 133 2.93 8.18 6.80
C ALA A 133 3.96 9.17 6.22
N VAL A 134 4.85 8.65 5.39
CA VAL A 134 5.82 9.43 4.62
C VAL A 134 5.57 9.18 3.14
N THR A 135 5.08 10.18 2.42
CA THR A 135 4.78 10.08 0.98
C THR A 135 5.82 10.85 0.18
N ALA A 136 6.43 10.21 -0.81
CA ALA A 136 7.36 10.83 -1.75
C ALA A 136 7.12 10.34 -3.18
N SER A 137 7.60 11.11 -4.16
CA SER A 137 7.80 10.59 -5.52
C SER A 137 8.99 9.64 -5.55
N GLY A 138 8.79 8.48 -6.14
CA GLY A 138 9.77 7.39 -6.13
C GLY A 138 9.87 6.69 -4.78
N ASP A 139 11.00 6.03 -4.56
CA ASP A 139 11.30 5.30 -3.33
C ASP A 139 12.28 6.03 -2.45
N LEU A 140 11.99 6.01 -1.15
CA LEU A 140 12.98 6.32 -0.13
C LEU A 140 13.96 5.16 -0.06
N ASP A 141 15.25 5.48 0.00
CA ASP A 141 16.26 4.45 0.17
C ASP A 141 16.33 3.99 1.64
N GLY A 142 17.14 2.96 1.89
CA GLY A 142 17.28 2.40 3.23
C GLY A 142 17.84 3.40 4.25
N ALA A 143 18.69 4.34 3.84
CA ALA A 143 19.28 5.33 4.74
C ALA A 143 18.25 6.39 5.13
N ASP A 144 17.44 6.85 4.17
CA ASP A 144 16.33 7.77 4.44
C ASP A 144 15.33 7.16 5.44
N LEU A 145 15.00 5.87 5.27
CA LEU A 145 14.13 5.13 6.18
C LEU A 145 14.78 4.87 7.56
N ASP A 146 16.09 4.67 7.61
CA ASP A 146 16.82 4.54 8.88
C ASP A 146 16.83 5.85 9.67
N ASP A 147 17.09 6.98 9.01
CA ASP A 147 17.10 8.32 9.63
C ASP A 147 15.71 8.72 10.13
N LEU A 148 14.69 8.61 9.27
CA LEU A 148 13.30 8.91 9.65
C LEU A 148 12.78 7.91 10.68
N GLY A 149 13.09 6.63 10.53
CA GLY A 149 12.67 5.58 11.44
C GLY A 149 13.24 5.79 12.83
N GLY A 150 14.52 6.15 12.94
CA GLY A 150 15.19 6.42 14.21
C GLY A 150 14.54 7.58 14.97
N LEU A 151 14.18 8.64 14.26
CA LEU A 151 13.41 9.75 14.84
C LEU A 151 12.03 9.27 15.32
N ILE A 152 11.26 8.63 14.43
CA ILE A 152 9.88 8.23 14.72
C ILE A 152 9.84 7.26 15.90
N SER A 153 10.72 6.25 15.94
CA SER A 153 10.79 5.26 17.00
C SER A 153 11.20 5.86 18.35
N SER A 154 11.98 6.95 18.37
CA SER A 154 12.38 7.63 19.61
C SER A 154 11.25 8.38 20.32
N HIS A 155 10.15 8.67 19.60
CA HIS A 155 8.98 9.37 20.14
C HIS A 155 7.70 8.51 20.14
N GLY A 156 7.68 7.42 19.39
CA GLY A 156 6.54 6.50 19.28
C GLY A 156 6.47 5.49 20.43
N ASP A 157 5.28 4.91 20.61
CA ASP A 157 5.04 3.79 21.52
C ASP A 157 4.94 2.48 20.75
N THR A 158 5.99 1.65 20.83
CA THR A 158 6.05 0.34 20.17
C THR A 158 5.12 -0.69 20.83
N THR A 159 4.72 -0.49 22.09
CA THR A 159 3.78 -1.38 22.78
C THR A 159 2.33 -1.15 22.35
N ALA A 160 2.07 0.01 21.75
CA ALA A 160 0.78 0.39 21.18
C ALA A 160 0.76 0.27 19.64
N ALA A 161 1.74 -0.40 19.03
CA ALA A 161 1.77 -0.63 17.60
C ALA A 161 0.51 -1.35 17.11
N PRO A 162 -0.07 -0.96 15.96
CA PRO A 162 -1.19 -1.69 15.39
C PRO A 162 -0.78 -3.13 15.02
N GLU A 163 -1.69 -4.08 15.22
CA GLU A 163 -1.52 -5.42 14.70
C GLU A 163 -1.92 -5.49 13.21
N PRO A 164 -1.25 -6.32 12.40
CA PRO A 164 -1.65 -6.54 11.02
C PRO A 164 -3.04 -7.18 10.98
N ARG A 165 -3.89 -6.74 10.05
CA ARG A 165 -5.20 -7.35 9.84
C ARG A 165 -5.07 -8.80 9.33
N PRO A 166 -6.09 -9.66 9.50
CA PRO A 166 -6.07 -10.99 8.90
C PRO A 166 -5.83 -10.94 7.40
N ALA A 167 -5.19 -11.98 6.86
CA ALA A 167 -5.05 -12.12 5.42
C ALA A 167 -6.43 -12.18 4.73
N PRO A 168 -6.58 -11.64 3.52
CA PRO A 168 -7.83 -11.73 2.79
C PRO A 168 -8.38 -13.16 2.68
N LEU A 169 -9.71 -13.27 2.66
CA LEU A 169 -10.47 -14.52 2.57
C LEU A 169 -10.31 -15.49 3.75
N THR A 170 -9.55 -15.16 4.80
CA THR A 170 -9.38 -16.03 5.98
C THR A 170 -10.64 -16.11 6.84
N ASP A 171 -11.45 -15.05 6.82
CA ASP A 171 -12.75 -14.93 7.47
C ASP A 171 -13.84 -15.81 6.83
N LEU A 172 -13.64 -16.23 5.58
CA LEU A 172 -14.63 -17.04 4.88
C LEU A 172 -14.80 -18.42 5.53
N ARG A 173 -16.06 -18.83 5.67
CA ARG A 173 -16.41 -20.17 6.14
C ARG A 173 -16.01 -21.21 5.08
N ALA A 174 -15.44 -22.33 5.50
CA ALA A 174 -15.23 -23.48 4.64
C ALA A 174 -16.57 -24.20 4.30
N ALA A 175 -16.72 -24.65 3.06
CA ALA A 175 -17.84 -25.49 2.66
C ALA A 175 -17.70 -26.90 3.29
N PRO A 176 -18.69 -27.37 4.06
CA PRO A 176 -18.66 -28.73 4.59
C PRO A 176 -18.59 -29.75 3.45
N GLY A 177 -17.62 -30.67 3.51
CA GLY A 177 -17.46 -31.72 2.50
C GLY A 177 -16.98 -31.21 1.13
N ALA A 178 -16.36 -30.03 1.06
CA ALA A 178 -15.65 -29.60 -0.15
C ALA A 178 -14.64 -30.67 -0.60
N ASP A 179 -14.61 -30.95 -1.90
CA ASP A 179 -13.67 -31.90 -2.47
C ASP A 179 -12.23 -31.37 -2.36
N ALA A 180 -11.49 -31.89 -1.39
CA ALA A 180 -10.11 -31.51 -1.14
C ALA A 180 -9.19 -31.84 -2.33
N ALA A 181 -9.42 -32.96 -3.02
CA ALA A 181 -8.60 -33.36 -4.15
C ALA A 181 -8.80 -32.41 -5.35
N ALA A 182 -10.03 -31.96 -5.58
CA ALA A 182 -10.32 -30.93 -6.58
C ALA A 182 -9.64 -29.59 -6.23
N CYS A 183 -9.65 -29.19 -4.95
CA CYS A 183 -8.93 -27.98 -4.51
C CYS A 183 -7.41 -28.12 -4.62
N ASP A 184 -6.84 -29.29 -4.33
CA ASP A 184 -5.41 -29.54 -4.50
C ASP A 184 -5.02 -29.47 -5.98
N ALA A 185 -5.81 -30.09 -6.87
CA ALA A 185 -5.60 -30.01 -8.32
C ALA A 185 -5.70 -28.57 -8.84
N PHE A 186 -6.70 -27.81 -8.39
CA PHE A 186 -6.88 -26.40 -8.72
C PHE A 186 -5.69 -25.56 -8.27
N THR A 187 -5.30 -25.65 -7.00
CA THR A 187 -4.19 -24.85 -6.46
C THR A 187 -2.82 -25.23 -7.04
N ALA A 188 -2.66 -26.47 -7.51
CA ALA A 188 -1.48 -26.90 -8.26
C ALA A 188 -1.45 -26.35 -9.70
N ALA A 189 -2.62 -26.09 -10.30
CA ALA A 189 -2.73 -25.53 -11.64
C ALA A 189 -2.55 -23.99 -11.68
N LEU A 190 -2.58 -23.32 -10.52
CA LEU A 190 -2.39 -21.89 -10.41
C LEU A 190 -0.97 -21.45 -10.84
N PRO A 191 -0.82 -20.27 -11.44
CA PRO A 191 0.46 -19.78 -11.92
C PRO A 191 1.42 -19.47 -10.76
N GLY A 192 2.72 -19.44 -11.05
CA GLY A 192 3.72 -19.01 -10.06
C GLY A 192 3.75 -17.50 -9.81
N ARG A 193 3.19 -16.69 -10.71
CA ARG A 193 3.12 -15.22 -10.65
C ARG A 193 1.84 -14.68 -11.27
N ILE A 194 1.39 -13.52 -10.80
CA ILE A 194 0.31 -12.70 -11.38
C ILE A 194 0.84 -11.26 -11.45
N GLY A 195 0.97 -10.69 -12.64
CA GLY A 195 1.73 -9.46 -12.83
C GLY A 195 3.13 -9.53 -12.17
N ASP A 196 3.43 -8.56 -11.32
CA ASP A 196 4.67 -8.49 -10.53
C ASP A 196 4.64 -9.34 -9.25
N ALA A 197 3.45 -9.80 -8.83
CA ALA A 197 3.27 -10.53 -7.59
C ALA A 197 3.65 -12.02 -7.75
N SER A 198 4.42 -12.52 -6.79
CA SER A 198 4.87 -13.92 -6.77
C SER A 198 4.10 -14.74 -5.74
N ARG A 199 3.88 -16.02 -6.06
CA ARG A 199 3.19 -16.95 -5.17
C ARG A 199 3.94 -17.07 -3.85
N VAL A 200 3.21 -16.87 -2.74
CA VAL A 200 3.70 -17.06 -1.39
C VAL A 200 3.84 -18.55 -1.11
N THR A 201 5.04 -19.01 -0.75
CA THR A 201 5.32 -20.42 -0.44
C THR A 201 5.60 -20.69 1.03
N ASP A 202 5.87 -19.65 1.82
CA ASP A 202 6.32 -19.78 3.20
C ASP A 202 5.61 -18.77 4.12
N ARG A 203 4.28 -18.92 4.26
CA ARG A 203 3.50 -18.22 5.29
C ARG A 203 2.57 -19.19 6.02
N PRO A 204 2.90 -19.58 7.27
CA PRO A 204 2.03 -20.44 8.05
C PRO A 204 0.73 -19.69 8.43
N GLY A 205 -0.37 -20.42 8.59
CA GLY A 205 -1.64 -19.88 9.11
C GLY A 205 -2.70 -19.55 8.06
N LEU A 206 -2.43 -19.71 6.76
CA LEU A 206 -3.48 -19.63 5.75
C LEU A 206 -4.37 -20.89 5.79
N PRO A 207 -5.70 -20.74 5.65
CA PRO A 207 -6.61 -21.89 5.56
C PRO A 207 -6.28 -22.82 4.38
N ALA A 208 -6.68 -24.09 4.49
CA ALA A 208 -6.55 -25.05 3.41
C ALA A 208 -7.18 -24.54 2.10
N GLY A 209 -6.56 -24.89 0.96
CA GLY A 209 -7.00 -24.43 -0.36
C GLY A 209 -6.69 -22.96 -0.68
N THR A 210 -5.89 -22.28 0.16
CA THR A 210 -5.52 -20.87 -0.04
C THR A 210 -4.19 -20.75 -0.77
N VAL A 211 -4.13 -19.87 -1.76
CA VAL A 211 -2.90 -19.41 -2.42
C VAL A 211 -2.90 -17.89 -2.43
N ALA A 212 -1.77 -17.29 -2.06
CA ALA A 212 -1.59 -15.84 -2.07
C ALA A 212 -0.44 -15.46 -3.01
N TYR A 213 -0.53 -14.26 -3.58
CA TYR A 213 0.49 -13.61 -4.38
C TYR A 213 0.79 -12.25 -3.78
N THR A 214 2.07 -11.96 -3.54
CA THR A 214 2.51 -10.70 -2.95
C THR A 214 3.64 -10.09 -3.75
N ALA A 215 3.74 -8.77 -3.70
CA ALA A 215 4.88 -8.00 -4.18
C ALA A 215 5.08 -6.78 -3.28
N PRO A 216 6.32 -6.29 -3.12
CA PRO A 216 6.59 -5.07 -2.37
C PRO A 216 5.70 -3.91 -2.82
N GLY A 217 5.04 -3.28 -1.84
CA GLY A 217 4.21 -2.10 -2.07
C GLY A 217 2.88 -2.33 -2.79
N LEU A 218 2.49 -3.58 -3.10
CA LEU A 218 1.21 -3.91 -3.72
C LEU A 218 0.29 -4.66 -2.74
N GLU A 219 -1.02 -4.44 -2.90
CA GLU A 219 -2.04 -5.26 -2.27
C GLU A 219 -1.97 -6.71 -2.80
N PRO A 220 -2.20 -7.73 -1.95
CA PRO A 220 -2.08 -9.13 -2.35
C PRO A 220 -3.23 -9.57 -3.26
N VAL A 221 -2.96 -10.53 -4.13
CA VAL A 221 -4.01 -11.35 -4.77
C VAL A 221 -4.12 -12.64 -3.97
N VAL A 222 -5.31 -12.95 -3.44
CA VAL A 222 -5.54 -14.16 -2.65
C VAL A 222 -6.67 -14.97 -3.26
N VAL A 223 -6.46 -16.26 -3.42
CA VAL A 223 -7.47 -17.21 -3.88
C VAL A 223 -7.67 -18.30 -2.86
N ARG A 224 -8.92 -18.68 -2.61
CA ARG A 224 -9.28 -19.74 -1.68
C ARG A 224 -10.33 -20.67 -2.28
N CYS A 225 -9.97 -21.94 -2.44
CA CYS A 225 -10.88 -23.00 -2.87
C CYS A 225 -11.62 -23.62 -1.69
N GLY A 226 -12.85 -24.10 -1.92
CA GLY A 226 -13.63 -24.82 -0.93
C GLY A 226 -14.32 -23.93 0.09
N VAL A 227 -14.64 -22.69 -0.28
CA VAL A 227 -15.40 -21.76 0.57
C VAL A 227 -16.90 -22.05 0.48
N ALA A 228 -17.65 -21.72 1.53
CA ALA A 228 -19.11 -21.74 1.49
C ALA A 228 -19.64 -20.60 0.60
N ALA A 229 -20.82 -20.81 -0.01
CA ALA A 229 -21.48 -19.75 -0.77
C ALA A 229 -21.77 -18.53 0.12
N PRO A 230 -21.46 -17.30 -0.35
CA PRO A 230 -21.72 -16.10 0.43
C PRO A 230 -23.23 -15.88 0.57
N SER A 231 -23.69 -15.43 1.74
CA SER A 231 -25.11 -15.18 2.00
C SER A 231 -25.68 -14.04 1.17
N SER A 232 -24.81 -13.17 0.63
CA SER A 232 -25.12 -12.08 -0.29
C SER A 232 -25.40 -12.55 -1.72
N TYR A 233 -25.12 -13.81 -2.08
CA TYR A 233 -25.42 -14.34 -3.41
C TYR A 233 -26.84 -14.90 -3.48
N HIS A 234 -27.65 -14.36 -4.39
CA HIS A 234 -29.07 -14.68 -4.56
C HIS A 234 -29.53 -14.43 -6.00
N PRO A 235 -30.66 -15.00 -6.45
CA PRO A 235 -31.15 -14.79 -7.81
C PRO A 235 -31.33 -13.30 -8.16
N GLY A 236 -30.92 -12.92 -9.37
CA GLY A 236 -31.06 -11.54 -9.86
C GLY A 236 -29.83 -10.64 -9.63
N VAL A 237 -28.79 -11.13 -8.94
CA VAL A 237 -27.51 -10.40 -8.87
C VAL A 237 -26.81 -10.37 -10.22
N GLN A 238 -26.04 -9.30 -10.46
CA GLN A 238 -25.20 -9.21 -11.63
C GLN A 238 -23.97 -10.11 -11.48
N LEU A 239 -23.65 -10.83 -12.55
CA LEU A 239 -22.48 -11.68 -12.65
C LEU A 239 -21.58 -11.14 -13.76
N GLN A 240 -20.29 -11.11 -13.50
CA GLN A 240 -19.28 -10.82 -14.51
C GLN A 240 -18.83 -12.14 -15.14
N GLN A 241 -19.06 -12.31 -16.42
CA GLN A 241 -18.49 -13.43 -17.16
C GLN A 241 -17.03 -13.11 -17.50
N VAL A 242 -16.10 -13.93 -17.03
CA VAL A 242 -14.68 -13.88 -17.43
C VAL A 242 -14.29 -15.25 -17.90
N GLU A 243 -13.84 -15.35 -19.15
CA GLU A 243 -13.69 -16.63 -19.83
C GLU A 243 -15.01 -17.43 -19.72
N ASP A 244 -14.90 -18.66 -19.25
CA ASP A 244 -15.99 -19.60 -19.07
C ASP A 244 -16.58 -19.61 -17.64
N VAL A 245 -16.12 -18.68 -16.78
CA VAL A 245 -16.45 -18.62 -15.35
C VAL A 245 -17.32 -17.40 -15.04
N PRO A 246 -18.53 -17.58 -14.50
CA PRO A 246 -19.32 -16.49 -13.97
C PRO A 246 -18.84 -16.11 -12.56
N TRP A 247 -18.55 -14.81 -12.36
CA TRP A 247 -18.06 -14.26 -11.11
C TRP A 247 -19.11 -13.37 -10.44
N PHE A 248 -19.42 -13.67 -9.19
CA PHE A 248 -20.19 -12.79 -8.32
C PHE A 248 -19.23 -11.88 -7.56
N ALA A 249 -19.34 -10.57 -7.73
CA ALA A 249 -18.55 -9.58 -6.98
C ALA A 249 -19.30 -9.16 -5.71
N GLU A 250 -18.65 -9.30 -4.57
CA GLU A 250 -19.11 -8.76 -3.29
C GLU A 250 -18.39 -7.43 -3.04
N SER A 251 -19.15 -6.36 -2.89
CA SER A 251 -18.61 -5.04 -2.55
C SER A 251 -18.03 -5.06 -1.13
N SER A 252 -16.74 -4.77 -0.99
CA SER A 252 -16.14 -4.39 0.29
C SER A 252 -16.35 -2.89 0.51
N LEU A 253 -16.61 -2.47 1.75
CA LEU A 253 -16.77 -1.05 2.13
C LEU A 253 -15.57 -0.58 2.97
N ASP A 254 -14.44 -1.30 2.91
CA ASP A 254 -13.27 -0.99 3.72
C ASP A 254 -12.58 0.26 3.18
N GLN A 255 -12.54 1.31 3.99
CA GLN A 255 -11.94 2.60 3.62
C GLN A 255 -10.47 2.40 3.25
N GLY A 256 -10.09 2.84 2.05
CA GLY A 256 -8.70 2.88 1.58
C GLY A 256 -8.17 1.60 0.94
N SER A 257 -8.91 0.48 0.94
CA SER A 257 -8.53 -0.71 0.17
C SER A 257 -9.19 -0.71 -1.20
N THR A 258 -8.44 -1.09 -2.24
CA THR A 258 -9.01 -1.31 -3.57
C THR A 258 -9.43 -2.77 -3.79
N GLU A 259 -9.32 -3.59 -2.74
CA GLU A 259 -9.53 -5.02 -2.79
C GLU A 259 -11.01 -5.37 -2.91
N ALA A 260 -11.35 -6.05 -4.00
CA ALA A 260 -12.68 -6.59 -4.24
C ALA A 260 -12.68 -8.11 -4.08
N ARG A 261 -13.79 -8.65 -3.54
CA ARG A 261 -14.01 -10.08 -3.35
C ARG A 261 -14.90 -10.62 -4.46
N TYR A 262 -14.50 -11.73 -5.05
CA TYR A 262 -15.18 -12.38 -6.16
C TYR A 262 -15.38 -13.86 -5.86
N PHE A 263 -16.49 -14.44 -6.29
CA PHE A 263 -16.82 -15.84 -6.13
C PHE A 263 -17.12 -16.48 -7.49
N ALA A 264 -16.40 -17.55 -7.85
CA ALA A 264 -16.57 -18.29 -9.09
C ALA A 264 -17.80 -19.19 -9.01
N VAL A 265 -18.98 -18.64 -9.28
CA VAL A 265 -20.25 -19.39 -9.22
C VAL A 265 -20.35 -20.35 -10.41
N GLY A 266 -21.19 -21.38 -10.32
CA GLY A 266 -21.33 -22.39 -11.39
C GLY A 266 -20.20 -23.42 -11.46
N TYR A 267 -19.33 -23.49 -10.45
CA TYR A 267 -18.31 -24.52 -10.27
C TYR A 267 -18.33 -25.10 -8.85
N SER A 268 -17.84 -26.33 -8.69
CA SER A 268 -17.65 -26.98 -7.39
C SER A 268 -16.29 -27.68 -7.31
N PRO A 269 -15.54 -27.50 -6.20
CA PRO A 269 -15.83 -26.62 -5.05
C PRO A 269 -15.84 -25.12 -5.40
N LEU A 270 -16.52 -24.30 -4.59
CA LEU A 270 -16.58 -22.85 -4.81
C LEU A 270 -15.22 -22.20 -4.54
N VAL A 271 -14.77 -21.33 -5.44
CA VAL A 271 -13.54 -20.55 -5.32
C VAL A 271 -13.88 -19.10 -5.03
N ALA A 272 -13.24 -18.54 -4.00
CA ALA A 272 -13.20 -17.11 -3.75
C ALA A 272 -11.86 -16.53 -4.23
N LEU A 273 -11.90 -15.30 -4.74
CA LEU A 273 -10.76 -14.51 -5.19
C LEU A 273 -10.87 -13.12 -4.56
N SER A 274 -9.77 -12.65 -3.99
CA SER A 274 -9.56 -11.31 -3.48
C SER A 274 -8.42 -10.71 -4.30
N MET A 275 -8.64 -9.53 -4.86
CA MET A 275 -7.63 -8.85 -5.67
C MET A 275 -7.83 -7.34 -5.66
N PRO A 276 -6.75 -6.55 -5.73
CA PRO A 276 -6.84 -5.11 -5.91
C PRO A 276 -7.27 -4.75 -7.35
N ALA A 277 -7.71 -3.51 -7.52
CA ALA A 277 -8.27 -3.03 -8.78
C ALA A 277 -7.26 -3.07 -9.94
N ASP A 278 -5.98 -2.83 -9.67
CA ASP A 278 -4.90 -2.79 -10.67
C ASP A 278 -4.49 -4.18 -11.17
N ALA A 279 -4.54 -5.21 -10.31
CA ALA A 279 -4.32 -6.60 -10.71
C ALA A 279 -5.50 -7.20 -11.49
N GLY A 280 -6.68 -6.58 -11.38
CA GLY A 280 -8.01 -7.15 -11.64
C GLY A 280 -8.10 -8.02 -12.90
N ASN A 281 -7.81 -7.45 -14.07
CA ASN A 281 -8.03 -8.15 -15.34
C ASN A 281 -7.10 -9.35 -15.54
N ASP A 282 -5.83 -9.23 -15.18
CA ASP A 282 -4.86 -10.34 -15.36
C ASP A 282 -5.15 -11.47 -14.36
N ALA A 283 -5.32 -11.10 -13.08
CA ALA A 283 -5.59 -12.04 -12.00
C ALA A 283 -6.85 -12.88 -12.28
N ILE A 284 -8.00 -12.22 -12.49
CA ILE A 284 -9.27 -12.92 -12.68
C ILE A 284 -9.28 -13.78 -13.93
N THR A 285 -8.60 -13.36 -15.01
CA THR A 285 -8.49 -14.15 -16.25
C THR A 285 -7.66 -15.42 -16.02
N GLN A 286 -6.49 -15.31 -15.38
CA GLN A 286 -5.65 -16.47 -15.09
C GLN A 286 -6.33 -17.45 -14.13
N ILE A 287 -7.00 -16.95 -13.09
CA ILE A 287 -7.74 -17.78 -12.14
C ILE A 287 -8.94 -18.45 -12.84
N SER A 288 -9.65 -17.74 -13.73
CA SER A 288 -10.78 -18.32 -14.49
C SER A 288 -10.35 -19.52 -15.33
N ARG A 289 -9.18 -19.46 -15.98
CA ARG A 289 -8.63 -20.61 -16.72
C ARG A 289 -8.34 -21.80 -15.82
N ALA A 290 -7.78 -21.55 -14.62
CA ALA A 290 -7.52 -22.61 -13.64
C ALA A 290 -8.82 -23.24 -13.11
N VAL A 291 -9.84 -22.42 -12.82
CA VAL A 291 -11.17 -22.90 -12.41
C VAL A 291 -11.78 -23.80 -13.50
N ALA A 292 -11.84 -23.32 -14.74
CA ALA A 292 -12.45 -24.04 -15.85
C ALA A 292 -11.70 -25.35 -16.20
N GLY A 293 -10.39 -25.40 -15.99
CA GLY A 293 -9.56 -26.57 -16.27
C GLY A 293 -9.53 -27.62 -15.16
N ALA A 294 -9.74 -27.23 -13.89
CA ALA A 294 -9.55 -28.12 -12.74
C ALA A 294 -10.85 -28.48 -11.99
N LEU A 295 -11.91 -27.68 -12.10
CA LEU A 295 -13.12 -27.83 -11.29
C LEU A 295 -14.34 -28.27 -12.12
N HIS A 296 -15.28 -28.93 -11.47
CA HIS A 296 -16.51 -29.39 -12.11
C HIS A 296 -17.53 -28.26 -12.22
N ARG A 297 -18.13 -28.08 -13.41
CA ARG A 297 -19.27 -27.17 -13.57
C ARG A 297 -20.49 -27.69 -12.81
N THR A 298 -21.21 -26.79 -12.15
CA THR A 298 -22.48 -27.05 -11.48
C THR A 298 -23.63 -26.47 -12.29
N GLY A 299 -24.46 -27.33 -12.87
CA GLY A 299 -25.54 -26.96 -13.78
C GLY A 299 -25.11 -26.99 -15.25
N ASN A 300 -25.89 -27.70 -16.08
CA ASN A 300 -25.87 -27.60 -17.53
C ASN A 300 -26.83 -26.50 -17.98
#